data_AF-A0A2T1NKL6-F1
#
_entry.id   AF-A0A2T1NKL6-F1
#
_cell.length_a   1.000
_cell.length_b   1.000
_cell.length_c   1.000
_cell.angle_alpha   90.00
_cell.angle_beta   90.00
_cell.angle_gamma   90.00
#
_symmetry.space_group_name_H-M   'P 1'
#
loop_
_entity.id
_entity.type
_entity.pdbx_description
1 polymer ?
#
loop_
_entity_poly.entity_id
_entity_poly.type
_entity_poly.pdbx_seq_one_letter_code
_entity_poly.pdbx_strand_id
1 'polypeptide(L)'
;MTEHTQNIIYKWTLRARYIFVFILGAGLLSIGLESIVQPIIETNNKELQKIITVGAIIFGLIFIVFGFYYKKDIEIYIRQQQL
;
A
#
# COMPACT_ATOMS: atom_id res chain seq x y z
N MET A 1 -13.08 5.71 29.20
CA MET A 1 -12.28 4.66 28.49
C MET A 1 -11.18 4.23 29.43
N THR A 2 -11.03 2.92 29.66
CA THR A 2 -9.91 2.38 30.44
C THR A 2 -8.62 2.42 29.61
N GLU A 3 -7.46 2.55 30.25
CA GLU A 3 -6.14 2.64 29.58
C GLU A 3 -5.89 1.46 28.63
N HIS A 4 -6.36 0.27 29.01
CA HIS A 4 -6.30 -0.94 28.19
C HIS A 4 -7.02 -0.77 26.84
N THR A 5 -8.20 -0.17 26.83
CA THR A 5 -8.98 0.06 25.61
C THR A 5 -8.31 1.11 24.71
N GLN A 6 -7.71 2.15 25.28
CA GLN A 6 -6.94 3.14 24.52
C GLN A 6 -5.70 2.52 23.86
N ASN A 7 -4.99 1.63 24.57
CA ASN A 7 -3.82 0.94 24.03
C ASN A 7 -4.18 0.01 22.86
N ILE A 8 -5.31 -0.72 22.96
CA ILE A 8 -5.80 -1.55 21.84
C ILE A 8 -6.11 -0.70 20.61
N ILE A 9 -6.86 0.40 20.78
CA ILE A 9 -7.24 1.29 19.67
C ILE A 9 -5.98 1.89 19.02
N TYR A 10 -5.00 2.28 19.83
CA TYR A 10 -3.72 2.82 19.34
C TYR A 10 -2.94 1.81 18.50
N LYS A 11 -2.82 0.56 18.96
CA LYS A 11 -2.16 -0.53 18.21
C LYS A 11 -2.84 -0.79 16.86
N TRP A 12 -4.17 -0.80 16.82
CA TRP A 12 -4.91 -0.94 15.56
C TRP A 12 -4.73 0.26 14.64
N THR A 13 -4.63 1.47 15.19
CA THR A 13 -4.38 2.70 14.42
C THR A 13 -3.00 2.66 13.76
N LEU A 14 -1.99 2.17 14.48
CA LEU A 14 -0.65 1.89 13.94
C LEU A 14 -0.72 0.87 12.81
N ARG A 15 -1.44 -0.24 13.00
CA ARG A 15 -1.61 -1.27 11.96
C ARG A 15 -2.31 -0.76 10.72
N ALA A 16 -3.31 0.10 10.88
CA ALA A 16 -4.02 0.72 9.76
C ALA A 16 -3.10 1.49 8.82
N ARG A 17 -1.99 2.07 9.33
CA ARG A 17 -1.03 2.81 8.50
C ARG A 17 -0.37 1.94 7.44
N TYR A 18 0.18 0.78 7.82
CA TYR A 18 0.81 -0.10 6.82
C TYR A 18 -0.24 -0.80 5.94
N ILE A 19 -1.44 -1.09 6.47
CA ILE A 19 -2.55 -1.65 5.68
C ILE A 19 -2.93 -0.68 4.56
N PHE A 20 -3.02 0.61 4.85
CA PHE A 20 -3.30 1.64 3.84
C PHE A 20 -2.23 1.67 2.74
N VAL A 21 -0.96 1.57 3.11
CA VAL A 21 0.15 1.49 2.14
C VAL A 21 0.01 0.24 1.23
N PHE A 22 -0.36 -0.91 1.80
CA PHE A 22 -0.62 -2.11 1.00
C PHE A 22 -1.81 -1.94 0.05
N ILE A 23 -2.90 -1.31 0.50
CA ILE A 23 -4.08 -1.04 -0.34
C ILE A 23 -3.70 -0.12 -1.52
N LEU A 24 -2.93 0.94 -1.26
CA LEU A 24 -2.44 1.82 -2.33
C LEU A 24 -1.55 1.06 -3.32
N GLY A 25 -0.62 0.24 -2.83
CA GLY A 25 0.26 -0.56 -3.69
C GLY A 25 -0.50 -1.57 -4.53
N ALA A 26 -1.45 -2.29 -3.93
CA ALA A 26 -2.32 -3.24 -4.63
C ALA A 26 -3.22 -2.54 -5.65
N GLY A 27 -3.77 -1.37 -5.32
CA GLY A 27 -4.59 -0.57 -6.24
C GLY A 27 -3.80 -0.13 -7.48
N LEU A 28 -2.60 0.40 -7.29
CA LEU A 28 -1.72 0.79 -8.41
C LEU A 28 -1.32 -0.39 -9.28
N LEU A 29 -1.00 -1.53 -8.66
CA LEU A 29 -0.71 -2.76 -9.41
C LEU A 29 -1.92 -3.27 -10.19
N SER A 30 -3.11 -3.23 -9.59
CA SER A 30 -4.35 -3.62 -10.26
C SER A 30 -4.59 -2.77 -11.49
N ILE A 31 -4.49 -1.44 -11.35
CA ILE A 31 -4.61 -0.48 -12.46
C ILE A 31 -3.57 -0.81 -13.54
N GLY A 32 -2.31 -0.98 -13.16
CA GLY A 32 -1.23 -1.31 -14.08
C GLY A 32 -1.47 -2.62 -14.84
N LEU A 33 -1.93 -3.67 -14.16
CA LEU A 33 -2.22 -4.97 -14.79
C LEU A 33 -3.45 -4.91 -15.70
N GLU A 34 -4.51 -4.24 -15.26
CA GLU A 34 -5.71 -4.03 -16.06
C GLU A 34 -5.39 -3.28 -17.36
N SER A 35 -4.48 -2.30 -17.29
CA SER A 35 -3.99 -1.54 -18.44
C SER A 35 -3.36 -2.37 -19.55
N ILE A 36 -2.84 -3.57 -19.22
CA ILE A 36 -2.23 -4.49 -20.19
C ILE A 36 -3.32 -5.16 -21.02
N VAL A 37 -4.46 -5.45 -20.41
CA VAL A 37 -5.59 -6.13 -21.06
C VAL A 37 -6.48 -5.11 -21.78
N GLN A 38 -6.76 -3.97 -21.15
CA GLN A 38 -7.61 -2.91 -21.69
C GLN A 38 -6.99 -1.54 -21.41
N PRO A 39 -7.03 -0.58 -22.35
CA PRO A 39 -6.53 0.76 -22.10
C PRO A 39 -7.28 1.45 -20.96
N ILE A 40 -6.56 1.92 -19.93
CA ILE A 40 -7.17 2.72 -18.86
C ILE A 40 -7.64 4.09 -19.39
N ILE A 41 -6.90 4.64 -20.35
CA ILE A 41 -7.17 5.95 -20.94
C ILE A 41 -7.43 5.74 -22.42
N GLU A 42 -8.58 6.22 -22.90
CA GLU A 42 -8.82 6.42 -24.34
C GLU A 42 -7.92 7.56 -24.83
N THR A 43 -6.67 7.23 -25.10
CA THR A 43 -5.70 8.12 -25.72
C THR A 43 -5.15 7.48 -26.97
N ASN A 44 -5.01 8.26 -28.03
CA ASN A 44 -4.31 7.82 -29.24
C ASN A 44 -2.79 7.73 -29.02
N ASN A 45 -2.29 8.25 -27.89
CA ASN A 45 -0.87 8.21 -27.55
C ASN A 45 -0.50 6.90 -26.82
N LYS A 46 -0.09 5.91 -27.61
CA LYS A 46 0.35 4.59 -27.13
C LYS A 46 1.58 4.65 -26.22
N GLU A 47 2.48 5.62 -26.42
CA GLU A 47 3.67 5.77 -25.57
C GLU A 47 3.29 6.25 -24.18
N LEU A 48 2.40 7.25 -24.09
CA LEU A 48 1.90 7.76 -22.83
C LEU A 48 1.21 6.66 -22.02
N GLN A 49 0.35 5.86 -22.68
CA GLN A 49 -0.32 4.73 -22.04
C GLN A 49 0.71 3.74 -21.47
N LYS A 50 1.72 3.37 -22.26
CA LYS A 50 2.79 2.45 -21.82
C LYS A 50 3.56 2.99 -20.62
N ILE A 51 3.88 4.29 -20.60
CA ILE A 51 4.56 4.94 -19.48
C ILE A 51 3.69 4.86 -18.22
N ILE A 52 2.40 5.14 -18.34
CA ILE A 52 1.45 5.08 -17.21
C ILE A 52 1.33 3.65 -16.68
N THR A 53 1.17 2.66 -17.56
CA THR A 53 1.11 1.24 -17.19
C THR A 53 2.35 0.80 -16.43
N VAL A 54 3.53 1.05 -17.00
CA VAL A 54 4.81 0.65 -16.40
C VAL A 54 5.03 1.39 -15.09
N GLY A 55 4.72 2.69 -15.04
CA GLY A 55 4.78 3.49 -13.82
C GLY A 55 3.89 2.92 -12.72
N ALA A 56 2.61 2.63 -13.02
CA ALA A 56 1.67 2.08 -12.06
C ALA A 56 2.15 0.74 -11.48
N ILE A 57 2.70 -0.15 -12.30
CA ILE A 57 3.25 -1.44 -11.86
C ILE A 57 4.46 -1.23 -10.94
N ILE A 58 5.43 -0.40 -11.37
CA ILE A 58 6.65 -0.13 -10.60
C ILE A 58 6.31 0.51 -9.25
N PHE A 59 5.49 1.57 -9.25
CA PHE A 59 5.09 2.24 -8.02
C PHE A 59 4.25 1.33 -7.12
N GLY A 60 3.36 0.51 -7.68
CA GLY A 60 2.60 -0.48 -6.92
C GLY A 60 3.50 -1.49 -6.22
N LEU A 61 4.51 -2.04 -6.91
CA LEU A 61 5.50 -2.93 -6.31
C LEU A 61 6.33 -2.23 -5.21
N ILE A 62 6.77 -1.00 -5.45
CA ILE A 62 7.51 -0.20 -4.46
C ILE A 62 6.67 -0.01 -3.20
N PHE A 63 5.38 0.35 -3.34
CA PHE A 63 4.50 0.52 -2.18
C PHE A 63 4.26 -0.78 -1.43
N ILE A 64 4.15 -1.93 -2.12
CA ILE A 64 4.06 -3.23 -1.43
C ILE A 64 5.32 -3.51 -0.61
N VAL A 65 6.51 -3.32 -1.20
CA VAL A 65 7.78 -3.52 -0.50
C VAL A 65 7.88 -2.58 0.71
N PHE A 66 7.59 -1.30 0.54
CA PHE A 66 7.55 -0.33 1.63
C PHE A 66 6.52 -0.70 2.70
N GLY A 67 5.34 -1.19 2.31
CA GLY A 67 4.31 -1.70 3.23
C GLY A 67 4.84 -2.83 4.11
N PHE A 68 5.65 -3.74 3.58
CA PHE A 68 6.30 -4.78 4.37
C PHE A 68 7.33 -4.23 5.35
N TYR A 69 8.13 -3.24 4.95
CA TYR A 69 9.05 -2.56 5.87
C TYR A 69 8.29 -1.87 7.01
N TYR A 70 7.27 -1.06 6.70
CA TYR A 70 6.45 -0.40 7.72
C TYR A 70 5.74 -1.39 8.65
N LYS A 71 5.21 -2.49 8.10
CA LYS A 71 4.61 -3.56 8.91
C LYS A 71 5.61 -4.13 9.90
N LYS A 72 6.84 -4.42 9.45
CA LYS A 72 7.89 -4.96 10.31
C LYS A 72 8.22 -4.01 11.46
N ASP A 73 8.46 -2.74 11.17
CA ASP A 73 8.83 -1.75 12.18
C ASP A 73 7.70 -1.53 13.20
N ILE A 74 6.46 -1.44 12.72
CA ILE A 74 5.29 -1.24 13.57
C ILE A 74 5.02 -2.45 14.46
N GLU A 75 5.10 -3.68 13.95
CA GLU A 75 4.90 -4.88 14.78
C GLU A 75 6.03 -5.07 15.80
N ILE A 76 7.27 -4.70 15.46
CA ILE A 76 8.39 -4.68 16.43
C ILE A 76 8.08 -3.68 17.55
N TYR A 77 7.65 -2.47 17.21
CA TYR A 77 7.29 -1.43 18.18
C TYR A 77 6.14 -1.86 19.09
N ILE A 78 5.08 -2.43 18.52
CA ILE A 78 3.92 -2.95 19.29
C ILE A 78 4.36 -4.06 20.26
N ARG A 79 5.26 -4.95 19.84
CA ARG A 79 5.78 -6.04 20.68
C ARG A 79 6.65 -5.50 21.82
N GLN A 80 7.47 -4.48 21.58
CA GLN A 80 8.26 -3.83 22.63
C GLN A 80 7.39 -3.15 23.69
N GLN A 81 6.23 -2.59 23.30
CA GLN A 81 5.26 -2.03 24.26
C GLN A 81 4.47 -3.09 25.05
N GLN A 82 4.64 -4.39 24.77
CA GLN A 82 4.03 -5.48 25.55
C GLN A 82 4.98 -6.07 26.60
N LEU A 83 6.29 -5.78 26.51
CA LEU A 83 7.30 -6.10 27.51
C LEU A 83 7.43 -4.96 28.52
#